data_AF-A0A847CTN8-F1
#
_entry.id   AF-A0A847CTN8-F1
#
_cell.length_a   1.000
_cell.length_b   1.000
_cell.length_c   1.000
_cell.angle_alpha   90.00
_cell.angle_beta   90.00
_cell.angle_gamma   90.00
#
_symmetry.space_group_name_H-M   'P 1'
#
loop_
_entity.id
_entity.type
_entity.pdbx_description
1 polymer ?
#
loop_
_entity_poly.entity_id
_entity_poly.type
_entity_poly.pdbx_seq_one_letter_code
_entity_poly.pdbx_strand_id
1 'polypeptide(L)' 'MSSIIHKTYISVHELGTEAGAVTAVIMEATSMPIEEPKEVFLNRPFVYMIIDTENNVPLFLGTYNGK' A
#
# COMPACT_ATOMS: atom_id res chain seq x y z
N MET A 1 -26.12 -26.47 3.39
CA MET A 1 -25.42 -25.26 3.85
C MET A 1 -25.85 -24.12 2.95
N SER A 2 -26.72 -23.26 3.46
CA SER A 2 -27.21 -22.07 2.75
C SER A 2 -26.05 -21.09 2.53
N SER A 3 -26.05 -20.43 1.38
CA SER A 3 -25.00 -19.53 0.89
C SER A 3 -24.41 -18.60 1.97
N ILE A 4 -23.08 -18.43 1.97
CA ILE A 4 -22.38 -17.45 2.81
C ILE A 4 -22.05 -16.25 1.93
N ILE A 5 -22.53 -15.07 2.31
CA ILE A 5 -22.25 -13.81 1.61
C ILE A 5 -21.11 -13.09 2.33
N HIS A 6 -20.03 -12.80 1.61
CA HIS A 6 -18.90 -12.02 2.10
C HIS A 6 -18.79 -10.73 1.29
N LYS A 7 -18.90 -9.58 1.96
CA LYS A 7 -18.84 -8.25 1.32
C LYS A 7 -17.71 -7.44 1.94
N THR A 8 -16.77 -7.01 1.12
CA THR A 8 -15.61 -6.21 1.52
C THR A 8 -15.57 -4.90 0.74
N TYR A 9 -15.11 -3.82 1.36
CA TYR A 9 -14.91 -2.52 0.72
C TYR A 9 -13.58 -1.94 1.15
N ILE A 10 -12.77 -1.53 0.17
CA ILE A 10 -11.45 -0.92 0.39
C ILE A 10 -11.41 0.36 -0.42
N SER A 11 -11.01 1.46 0.19
CA SER A 11 -10.92 2.77 -0.44
C SER A 11 -9.53 3.36 -0.19
N VAL A 12 -8.84 3.71 -1.27
CA VAL A 12 -7.48 4.26 -1.24
C VAL A 12 -7.55 5.72 -1.69
N HIS A 13 -6.94 6.62 -0.92
CA HIS A 13 -6.87 8.05 -1.21
C HIS A 13 -5.41 8.50 -1.23
N GLU A 14 -5.12 9.67 -1.80
CA GLU A 14 -3.77 10.24 -1.99
C GLU A 14 -3.00 10.48 -0.69
N LEU A 15 -3.71 10.65 0.42
CA LEU A 15 -3.10 10.74 1.75
C LEU A 15 -2.67 9.36 2.30
N GLY A 16 -3.10 8.27 1.65
CA GLY A 16 -3.24 6.97 2.32
C GLY A 16 -3.94 7.14 3.66
N THR A 17 -3.83 6.16 4.55
CA THR A 17 -4.31 6.32 5.94
C THR A 17 -3.22 6.88 6.87
N GLU A 18 -2.02 7.25 6.37
CA GLU A 18 -1.06 8.24 6.95
C GLU A 18 0.40 8.15 6.39
N ALA A 19 0.78 7.13 5.61
CA ALA A 19 2.21 6.83 5.41
C ALA A 19 2.88 7.36 4.13
N GLY A 20 2.16 7.96 3.18
CA GLY A 20 2.83 8.70 2.08
C GLY A 20 3.53 9.98 2.58
N ALA A 21 3.10 10.51 3.73
CA ALA A 21 3.55 11.78 4.27
C ALA A 21 4.83 11.69 5.12
N VAL A 22 5.17 10.52 5.70
CA VAL A 22 6.26 10.40 6.67
C VAL A 22 7.63 10.19 6.00
N THR A 23 7.69 9.55 4.83
CA THR A 23 9.00 9.23 4.19
C THR A 23 9.64 10.41 3.45
N ALA A 24 8.87 11.42 3.03
CA ALA A 24 9.43 12.65 2.44
C ALA A 24 10.09 13.58 3.47
N VAL A 25 9.67 13.50 4.74
CA VAL A 25 10.15 14.40 5.80
C VAL A 25 11.42 13.85 6.50
N ILE A 26 11.69 12.55 6.43
CA ILE A 26 12.84 11.90 7.12
C ILE A 26 14.13 11.88 6.26
N MET A 27 14.11 12.41 5.03
CA MET A 27 15.37 12.76 4.33
C MET A 27 15.95 14.06 4.91
N GLU A 28 16.14 14.10 6.24
CA GLU A 28 16.97 15.11 6.90
C GLU A 28 18.43 14.88 6.48
N ALA A 29 18.83 15.64 5.46
CA ALA A 29 20.18 16.11 5.17
C ALA A 29 21.33 15.45 5.94
N THR A 30 21.77 14.25 5.52
CA THR A 30 23.06 13.72 5.94
C THR A 30 23.79 13.13 4.73
N SER A 31 24.66 13.95 4.12
CA SER A 31 25.91 13.70 3.34
C SER A 31 26.15 12.38 2.55
N MET A 32 25.19 11.48 2.40
CA MET A 32 25.33 10.21 1.69
C MET A 32 25.08 10.45 0.20
N PRO A 33 25.83 9.83 -0.72
CA PRO A 33 25.52 9.92 -2.14
C PRO A 33 24.05 9.55 -2.34
N ILE A 34 23.28 10.50 -2.86
CA ILE A 34 21.87 10.31 -3.16
C ILE A 34 21.82 9.26 -4.27
N GLU A 35 21.60 8.00 -3.90
CA GLU A 35 21.01 7.07 -4.86
C GLU A 35 19.69 7.68 -5.26
N GLU A 36 19.46 7.89 -6.57
CA GLU A 36 18.20 8.43 -7.03
C GLU A 36 17.05 7.58 -6.46
N PRO A 37 16.02 8.22 -5.91
CA PRO A 37 14.90 7.49 -5.33
C PRO A 37 14.30 6.57 -6.40
N LYS A 38 14.10 5.30 -6.04
CA LYS A 38 13.46 4.36 -6.96
C LYS A 38 12.01 4.76 -7.15
N GLU A 39 11.66 5.15 -8.37
CA GLU A 39 10.30 5.50 -8.73
C GLU A 39 9.46 4.23 -8.99
N VAL A 40 8.27 4.18 -8.41
CA VAL A 40 7.32 3.08 -8.62
C VAL A 40 5.99 3.64 -9.08
N PHE A 41 5.63 3.35 -10.32
CA PHE A 41 4.35 3.73 -10.92
C PHE A 41 3.40 2.53 -10.98
N LEU A 42 2.30 2.58 -10.24
CA LEU A 42 1.23 1.57 -10.24
C LEU A 42 0.20 1.83 -11.36
N ASN A 43 0.67 1.99 -12.59
CA ASN A 43 -0.13 2.34 -13.78
C ASN A 43 -0.63 1.13 -14.59
N ARG A 44 -0.55 -0.08 -14.01
CA ARG A 44 -0.93 -1.36 -14.63
C ARG A 44 -1.46 -2.29 -13.53
N PRO A 45 -2.13 -3.41 -13.87
CA PRO A 45 -2.66 -4.31 -12.85
C PRO A 45 -1.63 -4.72 -11.80
N PHE A 46 -2.04 -4.69 -10.53
CA PHE A 46 -1.19 -5.02 -9.39
C PHE A 46 -1.96 -5.77 -8.29
N VAL A 47 -1.23 -6.51 -7.48
CA VAL A 47 -1.73 -7.17 -6.27
C VAL A 47 -1.51 -6.23 -5.08
N TYR A 48 -2.46 -6.17 -4.16
CA TYR A 48 -2.33 -5.40 -2.92
C TYR A 48 -2.83 -6.21 -1.73
N MET A 49 -2.29 -5.88 -0.55
CA MET A 49 -2.61 -6.56 0.70
C MET A 49 -2.59 -5.56 1.85
N ILE A 50 -3.54 -5.68 2.78
CA ILE A 50 -3.47 -5.02 4.08
C ILE A 50 -3.09 -6.11 5.06
N ILE A 51 -1.93 -5.95 5.70
CA ILE A 51 -1.30 -6.97 6.54
C ILE A 51 -1.23 -6.41 7.96
N ASP A 52 -1.57 -7.24 8.94
CA ASP A 52 -1.15 -7.02 10.32
C ASP A 52 0.34 -7.37 10.42
N THR A 53 1.18 -6.37 10.62
CA THR A 53 2.65 -6.52 10.65
C THR A 53 3.18 -7.17 11.93
N GLU A 54 2.40 -7.18 13.01
CA GLU A 54 2.81 -7.85 14.25
C GLU A 54 2.69 -9.37 14.10
N ASN A 55 1.56 -9.82 13.55
CA ASN A 55 1.26 -11.25 13.39
C ASN A 55 1.59 -11.81 11.99
N ASN A 56 1.96 -10.93 11.04
CA ASN A 56 2.20 -11.27 9.63
C ASN A 56 1.00 -11.95 8.95
N VAL A 57 -0.22 -11.51 9.29
CA VAL A 57 -1.47 -12.09 8.76
C VAL A 57 -2.11 -11.12 7.77
N PRO A 58 -2.52 -11.59 6.57
CA PRO A 58 -3.30 -10.76 5.64
C PRO A 58 -4.71 -10.54 6.18
N LEU A 59 -5.05 -9.28 6.44
CA LEU A 59 -6.42 -8.86 6.76
C LEU A 59 -7.26 -8.72 5.49
N PHE A 60 -6.63 -8.21 4.42
CA PHE A 60 -7.23 -8.10 3.10
C PHE A 60 -6.21 -8.44 2.02
N LEU A 61 -6.67 -9.10 0.95
CA LEU A 61 -5.88 -9.41 -0.24
C LEU A 61 -6.76 -9.15 -1.47
N GLY A 62 -6.21 -8.47 -2.46
CA GLY A 62 -6.94 -8.15 -3.68
C GLY A 62 -6.03 -7.90 -4.88
N THR A 63 -6.68 -7.73 -6.02
CA THR A 63 -6.04 -7.32 -7.28
C THR A 63 -6.74 -6.07 -7.79
N TYR A 64 -5.95 -5.08 -8.22
CA TYR A 64 -6.45 -3.94 -8.97
C TYR A 64 -6.19 -4.20 -10.44
N ASN A 65 -7.25 -4.20 -11.26
CA ASN A 65 -7.17 -4.52 -12.68
C ASN A 65 -7.39 -3.31 -13.61
N GLY A 66 -7.51 -2.09 -13.07
CA GLY A 66 -7.64 -0.86 -13.88
C GLY A 66 -8.98 -0.67 -14.60
N LYS A 67 -10.05 -1.33 -14.15
CA LYS A 67 -11.42 -1.10 -14.64
C LYS A 67 -12.22 -0.24 -13.68
#